data_AF-A0A518H0B1-F1
#
_entry.id   AF-A0A518H0B1-F1
#
_cell.length_a   1.000
_cell.length_b   1.000
_cell.length_c   1.000
_cell.angle_alpha   90.00
_cell.angle_beta   90.00
_cell.angle_gamma   90.00
#
_symmetry.space_group_name_H-M   'P 1'
#
loop_
_entity.id
_entity.type
_entity.pdbx_description
1 polymer ?
#
loop_
_entity_poly.entity_id
_entity_poly.type
_entity_poly.pdbx_seq_one_letter_code
_entity_poly.pdbx_strand_id
1 'polypeptide(L)'
;MLRSANVPPSLRHLIPLAERFGVTDDVQRERLVSSASPHEIARLKAAVQANDDDLDDWLAGSEADGPKFSAEYLAFSAMRMAADSA
;
A
#
# COMPACT_ATOMS: atom_id res chain seq x y z
N MET A 1 -4.21 -0.61 -13.06
CA MET A 1 -4.55 0.74 -12.55
C MET A 1 -5.65 0.59 -11.53
N LEU A 2 -5.46 1.18 -10.35
CA LEU A 2 -6.38 1.07 -9.23
C LEU A 2 -7.61 1.97 -9.43
N ARG A 3 -8.76 1.54 -8.93
CA ARG A 3 -10.03 2.28 -8.97
C ARG A 3 -10.18 3.11 -7.70
N SER A 4 -10.11 4.43 -7.84
CA SER A 4 -10.28 5.35 -6.70
C SER A 4 -11.61 5.21 -5.96
N ALA A 5 -12.66 4.72 -6.65
CA ALA A 5 -13.97 4.46 -6.05
C ALA A 5 -13.94 3.34 -4.99
N ASN A 6 -12.96 2.43 -5.07
CA ASN A 6 -12.75 1.35 -4.12
C ASN A 6 -11.76 1.73 -3.01
N VAL A 7 -11.27 2.97 -2.99
CA VAL A 7 -10.34 3.49 -1.97
C VAL A 7 -11.05 4.57 -1.15
N PRO A 8 -10.93 4.56 0.19
CA PRO A 8 -11.45 5.62 1.05
C PRO A 8 -10.98 7.00 0.57
N PRO A 9 -11.83 8.04 0.59
CA PRO A 9 -11.47 9.37 0.11
C PRO A 9 -10.17 9.93 0.71
N SER A 10 -9.92 9.67 2.00
CA SER A 10 -8.70 10.12 2.69
C SER A 10 -7.44 9.45 2.14
N LEU A 11 -7.52 8.19 1.68
CA LEU A 11 -6.37 7.41 1.23
C LEU A 11 -6.10 7.47 -0.29
N ARG A 12 -7.01 8.05 -1.09
CA ARG A 12 -6.87 8.09 -2.56
C ARG A 12 -5.59 8.76 -3.05
N HIS A 13 -5.04 9.70 -2.28
CA HIS A 13 -3.79 10.37 -2.61
C HIS A 13 -2.58 9.42 -2.58
N LEU A 14 -2.69 8.26 -1.91
CA LEU A 14 -1.67 7.22 -1.88
C LEU A 14 -1.74 6.27 -3.07
N ILE A 15 -2.76 6.34 -3.93
CA ILE A 15 -2.91 5.44 -5.10
C ILE A 15 -1.63 5.36 -5.95
N PRO A 16 -0.92 6.46 -6.29
CA PRO A 16 0.31 6.35 -7.05
C PRO A 16 1.43 5.58 -6.33
N LEU A 17 1.47 5.63 -5.00
CA LEU A 17 2.41 4.85 -4.20
C LEU A 17 1.98 3.38 -4.14
N ALA A 18 0.68 3.10 -4.01
CA ALA A 18 0.16 1.74 -4.02
C ALA A 18 0.33 1.07 -5.40
N GLU A 19 0.18 1.80 -6.51
CA GLU A 19 0.47 1.28 -7.85
C GLU A 19 1.94 0.96 -8.06
N ARG A 20 2.83 1.69 -7.38
CA ARG A 20 4.27 1.49 -7.49
C ARG A 20 4.76 0.39 -6.56
N PHE A 21 4.44 0.47 -5.27
CA PHE A 21 4.99 -0.37 -4.21
C PHE A 21 4.03 -1.46 -3.71
N GLY A 22 2.79 -1.47 -4.19
CA GLY A 22 1.77 -2.48 -3.87
C GLY A 22 1.92 -3.80 -4.64
N VAL A 23 3.14 -4.28 -4.79
CA VAL A 23 3.43 -5.57 -5.45
C VAL A 23 3.13 -6.70 -4.46
N THR A 24 2.14 -7.54 -4.78
CA THR A 24 1.68 -8.60 -3.87
C THR A 24 2.67 -9.77 -3.75
N ASP A 25 3.38 -10.08 -4.84
CA ASP A 25 4.47 -11.05 -4.87
C ASP A 25 5.64 -10.56 -4.02
N ASP A 26 6.06 -11.37 -3.04
CA ASP A 26 7.05 -10.99 -2.04
C ASP A 26 8.45 -10.82 -2.63
N VAL A 27 8.89 -11.75 -3.49
CA VAL A 27 10.19 -11.68 -4.16
C VAL A 27 10.29 -10.44 -5.07
N GLN A 28 9.24 -10.13 -5.82
CA GLN A 28 9.23 -8.93 -6.66
C GLN A 28 9.17 -7.65 -5.83
N ARG A 29 8.39 -7.63 -4.74
CA ARG A 29 8.32 -6.50 -3.81
C ARG A 29 9.69 -6.21 -3.18
N GLU A 30 10.38 -7.25 -2.69
CA GLU A 30 11.73 -7.12 -2.11
C GLU A 30 12.73 -6.56 -3.11
N ARG A 31 12.72 -7.05 -4.36
CA ARG A 31 13.57 -6.54 -5.44
C ARG A 31 13.27 -5.09 -5.76
N LEU A 32 12.00 -4.70 -5.81
CA LEU A 32 11.58 -3.33 -6.05
C LEU A 32 12.07 -2.41 -4.92
N VAL A 33 11.84 -2.80 -3.66
CA VAL A 33 12.28 -2.03 -2.49
C VAL A 33 13.79 -1.86 -2.49
N SER A 34 14.55 -2.94 -2.72
CA SER A 34 16.02 -2.94 -2.73
C SER A 34 16.63 -2.12 -3.87
N SER A 35 15.89 -1.91 -4.96
CA SER A 35 16.35 -1.13 -6.13
C SER A 35 15.82 0.31 -6.15
N ALA A 36 14.89 0.66 -5.27
CA ALA A 36 14.37 2.01 -5.15
C ALA A 36 15.41 2.96 -4.55
N SER A 37 15.34 4.23 -4.93
CA SER A 37 16.24 5.23 -4.35
C SER A 37 15.90 5.50 -2.87
N PRO A 38 16.89 5.94 -2.05
CA PRO A 38 16.62 6.28 -0.65
C PRO A 38 15.53 7.34 -0.48
N HIS A 39 15.42 8.29 -1.42
CA HIS A 39 14.38 9.31 -1.41
C HIS A 39 12.98 8.72 -1.63
N GLU A 40 12.85 7.72 -2.51
CA GLU A 40 11.57 7.05 -2.76
C GLU A 40 11.13 6.21 -1.56
N ILE A 41 12.07 5.51 -0.91
CA ILE A 41 11.80 4.78 0.34
C ILE A 41 11.41 5.74 1.47
N ALA A 42 12.12 6.85 1.64
CA ALA A 42 11.78 7.85 2.65
C ALA A 42 10.37 8.42 2.42
N ARG A 43 10.00 8.70 1.16
CA ARG A 43 8.66 9.16 0.79
C ARG A 43 7.59 8.10 1.08
N LEU A 44 7.85 6.83 0.75
CA LEU A 44 6.94 5.72 1.03
C LEU A 44 6.68 5.59 2.54
N LYS A 45 7.75 5.52 3.35
CA LYS A 45 7.66 5.41 4.81
C LYS A 45 6.91 6.58 5.43
N ALA A 46 7.25 7.81 5.04
CA ALA A 46 6.58 9.00 5.56
C ALA A 46 5.08 9.02 5.20
N ALA A 47 4.71 8.58 3.98
CA ALA A 47 3.32 8.54 3.56
C ALA A 47 2.50 7.46 4.29
N VAL A 48 3.07 6.28 4.52
CA VAL A 48 2.42 5.23 5.32
C VAL A 48 2.25 5.70 6.77
N GLN A 49 3.31 6.21 7.39
CA GLN A 49 3.26 6.66 8.79
C GLN A 49 2.27 7.81 9.01
N ALA A 50 2.15 8.73 8.04
CA ALA A 50 1.22 9.87 8.14
C ALA A 50 -0.25 9.47 8.00
N ASN A 51 -0.54 8.26 7.53
CA ASN A 51 -1.89 7.74 7.31
C ASN A 51 -2.12 6.42 8.04
N ASP A 52 -1.32 6.11 9.08
CA ASP A 52 -1.30 4.79 9.71
C ASP A 52 -2.67 4.42 10.30
N ASP A 53 -3.31 5.35 11.02
CA ASP A 53 -4.65 5.17 11.58
C ASP A 53 -5.71 4.90 10.51
N ASP A 54 -5.76 5.72 9.44
CA ASP A 54 -6.70 5.54 8.33
C ASP A 54 -6.47 4.21 7.58
N LEU A 55 -5.20 3.80 7.45
CA LEU A 55 -4.82 2.55 6.84
C LEU A 55 -5.20 1.35 7.70
N ASP A 56 -5.05 1.44 9.02
CA ASP A 56 -5.48 0.41 9.97
C ASP A 56 -7.00 0.26 9.96
N ASP A 57 -7.73 1.37 10.10
CA ASP A 57 -9.19 1.38 10.12
C ASP A 57 -9.78 0.74 8.86
N TRP A 58 -9.18 1.00 7.70
CA TRP A 58 -9.66 0.41 6.44
C TRP A 58 -9.18 -1.03 6.24
N LEU A 59 -7.88 -1.29 6.35
CA LEU A 59 -7.30 -2.59 5.99
C LEU A 59 -7.55 -3.68 7.04
N ALA A 60 -7.87 -3.31 8.29
CA ALA A 60 -8.35 -4.24 9.32
C ALA A 60 -9.89 -4.24 9.44
N GLY A 61 -10.58 -3.45 8.62
CA GLY A 61 -12.04 -3.37 8.58
C GLY A 61 -12.69 -4.51 7.78
N SER A 62 -13.94 -4.31 7.36
CA SER A 62 -14.74 -5.34 6.69
C SER A 62 -14.16 -5.87 5.38
N GLU A 63 -13.23 -5.16 4.74
CA GLU A 63 -12.52 -5.66 3.55
C GLU A 63 -11.56 -6.81 3.87
N ALA A 64 -11.14 -6.95 5.13
CA ALA A 64 -10.32 -8.05 5.60
C ALA A 64 -11.09 -9.38 5.73
N ASP A 65 -12.42 -9.35 5.81
CA ASP A 65 -13.25 -10.52 6.15
C ASP A 65 -13.31 -11.58 5.03
N GLY A 66 -12.86 -11.27 3.81
CA GLY A 66 -12.72 -12.24 2.73
C GLY A 66 -14.05 -12.91 2.28
N PRO A 67 -14.02 -13.81 1.28
CA PRO A 67 -12.85 -14.42 0.66
C PRO A 67 -12.34 -13.71 -0.61
N LYS A 68 -12.94 -12.58 -1.01
CA LYS A 68 -12.56 -11.84 -2.23
C LYS A 68 -12.03 -10.46 -1.88
N PHE A 69 -10.74 -10.27 -2.07
CA PHE A 69 -10.07 -9.00 -1.87
C PHE A 69 -10.08 -8.18 -3.17
N SER A 70 -10.29 -6.87 -3.04
CA SER A 70 -10.17 -5.95 -4.16
C SER A 70 -8.69 -5.79 -4.57
N ALA A 71 -8.45 -5.34 -5.81
CA ALA A 71 -7.08 -5.05 -6.24
C ALA A 71 -6.47 -3.89 -5.41
N GLU A 72 -7.32 -2.95 -5.00
CA GLU A 72 -6.95 -1.81 -4.17
C GLU A 72 -6.53 -2.24 -2.77
N TYR A 73 -7.33 -3.08 -2.12
CA TYR A 73 -7.00 -3.67 -0.82
C TYR A 73 -5.64 -4.35 -0.87
N LEU A 74 -5.46 -5.26 -1.83
CA LEU A 74 -4.20 -6.01 -1.98
C LEU A 74 -3.00 -5.10 -2.24
N ALA A 75 -3.15 -4.08 -3.09
CA ALA A 75 -2.08 -3.14 -3.39
C ALA A 75 -1.72 -2.27 -2.17
N PHE A 76 -2.70 -1.81 -1.40
CA PHE A 76 -2.45 -1.01 -0.20
C PHE A 76 -1.84 -1.85 0.93
N SER A 77 -2.30 -3.09 1.15
CA SER A 77 -1.66 -4.02 2.08
C SER A 77 -0.21 -4.31 1.68
N ALA A 78 0.04 -4.56 0.39
CA ALA A 78 1.39 -4.80 -0.11
C ALA A 78 2.30 -3.56 -0.01
N MET A 79 1.74 -2.37 -0.22
CA MET A 79 2.46 -1.10 -0.05
C MET A 79 2.91 -0.89 1.40
N ARG A 80 2.07 -1.22 2.39
CA ARG A 80 2.47 -1.19 3.82
C ARG A 80 3.60 -2.15 4.10
N MET A 81 3.48 -3.41 3.65
CA MET A 81 4.56 -4.40 3.79
C MET A 81 5.87 -3.92 3.13
N ALA A 82 5.80 -3.24 1.99
CA ALA A 82 6.97 -2.65 1.35
C ALA A 82 7.63 -1.59 2.24
N ALA A 83 6.85 -0.71 2.88
CA ALA A 83 7.36 0.31 3.78
C ALA A 83 8.03 -0.28 5.03
N ASP A 84 7.45 -1.34 5.59
CA ASP A 84 7.97 -2.04 6.78
C ASP A 84 9.29 -2.79 6.50
N SER A 85 9.43 -3.35 5.29
CA SER A 85 10.62 -4.11 4.87
C SER A 85 11.81 -3.26 4.43
N ALA A 86 11.62 -1.95 4.26
CA ALA A 86 12.60 -1.02 3.68
C ALA A 86 13.46 -0.30 4.73
#